data_AF-A0A438GXG3-F1
#
_entry.id   AF-A0A438GXG3-F1
#
_cell.length_a   1.000
_cell.length_b   1.000
_cell.length_c   1.000
_cell.angle_alpha   90.00
_cell.angle_beta   90.00
_cell.angle_gamma   90.00
#
_symmetry.space_group_name_H-M   'P 1'
#
loop_
_entity.id
_entity.type
_entity.pdbx_description
1 polymer ?
#
loop_
_entity_poly.entity_id
_entity_poly.type
_entity_poly.pdbx_seq_one_letter_code
_entity_poly.pdbx_strand_id
1 'polypeptide(L)' 'MKHVAIDYHFIRDQVQSGALRVTHVSSADQLANALIKPLPRSRFQELRVKIGVSSGTPS' A
#
# COMPACT_ATOMS: atom_id res chain seq x y z
N MET A 1 4.94 -23.24 -2.24
CA MET A 1 4.89 -21.84 -2.73
C MET A 1 4.06 -21.72 -4.02
N LYS A 2 2.79 -22.18 -4.03
CA LYS A 2 1.94 -22.06 -5.23
C LYS A 2 1.28 -20.67 -5.33
N HIS A 3 0.91 -20.09 -4.18
CA HIS A 3 0.22 -18.79 -4.10
C HIS A 3 1.03 -17.65 -4.72
N VAL A 4 2.31 -17.49 -4.34
CA VAL A 4 3.17 -16.42 -4.89
C VAL A 4 3.33 -16.52 -6.41
N ALA A 5 3.45 -17.73 -6.96
CA ALA A 5 3.57 -17.92 -8.40
C ALA A 5 2.28 -17.53 -9.13
N ILE A 6 1.12 -17.93 -8.59
CA ILE A 6 -0.19 -17.58 -9.15
C ILE A 6 -0.39 -16.06 -9.14
N ASP A 7 -0.14 -15.40 -8.01
CA ASP A 7 -0.30 -13.95 -7.87
C ASP A 7 0.64 -13.17 -8.80
N TYR A 8 1.89 -13.64 -8.93
CA TYR A 8 2.86 -13.03 -9.83
C TYR A 8 2.41 -13.10 -11.29
N HIS A 9 2.00 -14.28 -11.76
CA HIS A 9 1.56 -14.45 -13.15
C HIS A 9 0.31 -13.62 -13.45
N PHE A 10 -0.67 -13.62 -12.54
CA PHE A 10 -1.86 -12.79 -12.68
C PHE A 10 -1.52 -11.31 -12.84
N ILE A 11 -0.69 -10.74 -11.95
CA ILE A 11 -0.30 -9.33 -12.03
C ILE A 11 0.53 -9.04 -13.28
N ARG A 12 1.46 -9.93 -13.65
CA ARG A 12 2.29 -9.78 -14.86
C ARG A 12 1.43 -9.68 -16.12
N ASP A 13 0.42 -10.53 -16.25
CA ASP A 13 -0.46 -10.54 -17.42
C ASP A 13 -1.27 -9.23 -17.53
N GLN A 14 -1.76 -8.69 -16.39
CA GLN A 14 -2.44 -7.39 -16.35
C GLN A 14 -1.51 -6.22 -16.74
N VAL A 15 -0.23 -6.30 -16.36
CA VAL A 15 0.77 -5.29 -16.75
C VAL A 15 1.10 -5.39 -18.24
N GLN A 16 1.29 -6.61 -18.76
CA GLN A 16 1.61 -6.83 -20.17
C GLN A 16 0.45 -6.47 -21.10
N SER A 17 -0.80 -6.67 -20.67
CA SER A 17 -1.98 -6.25 -21.42
C SER A 17 -2.23 -4.73 -21.37
N GLY A 18 -1.50 -4.01 -20.51
CA GLY A 18 -1.70 -2.57 -20.28
C GLY A 18 -2.89 -2.24 -19.38
N ALA A 19 -3.60 -3.24 -18.85
CA ALA A 19 -4.70 -3.05 -17.91
C ALA A 19 -4.23 -2.50 -16.55
N LEU A 20 -2.96 -2.77 -16.17
CA LEU A 20 -2.33 -2.26 -14.97
C LEU A 20 -1.01 -1.54 -15.27
N ARG A 21 -0.84 -0.32 -14.77
CA ARG A 21 0.44 0.39 -14.79
C ARG A 21 1.09 0.34 -13.41
N VAL A 22 2.30 -0.19 -13.35
CA VAL A 22 3.10 -0.24 -12.12
C VAL A 22 4.10 0.91 -12.12
N THR A 23 4.14 1.66 -11.01
CA THR A 23 5.10 2.73 -10.79
C THR A 23 5.75 2.56 -9.43
N HIS A 24 7.04 2.86 -9.35
CA HIS A 24 7.74 2.88 -8.07
C HIS A 24 7.18 3.99 -7.16
N VAL A 25 6.89 3.64 -5.92
CA VAL A 25 6.54 4.58 -4.85
C VAL A 25 7.58 4.41 -3.76
N SER A 26 8.15 5.53 -3.31
CA SER A 26 9.15 5.51 -2.23
C SER A 26 8.51 4.91 -0.96
N SER A 27 9.31 4.28 -0.10
CA SER A 27 8.82 3.82 1.22
C SER A 27 8.29 4.97 2.08
N ALA A 28 8.77 6.20 1.83
CA ALA A 28 8.32 7.43 2.49
C ALA A 28 6.89 7.84 2.08
N ASP A 29 6.43 7.39 0.92
CA ASP A 29 5.12 7.77 0.34
C ASP A 29 4.16 6.60 0.17
N GLN A 30 4.61 5.37 0.40
CA GLN A 30 3.78 4.18 0.34
C GLN A 30 2.82 4.11 1.54
N LEU A 31 1.65 4.75 1.40
CA LEU A 31 0.60 4.84 2.42
C LEU A 31 0.15 3.48 2.95
N ALA A 32 0.10 2.46 2.08
CA ALA A 32 -0.29 1.10 2.45
C ALA A 32 0.52 0.54 3.63
N ASN A 33 1.77 0.99 3.82
CA ASN A 33 2.61 0.55 4.94
C ASN A 33 1.94 0.76 6.31
N ALA A 34 1.05 1.76 6.46
CA ALA A 34 0.30 1.97 7.69
C ALA A 34 -0.60 0.78 8.07
N LEU A 35 -1.03 -0.02 7.10
CA LEU A 35 -1.97 -1.12 7.28
C LEU A 35 -1.29 -2.50 7.35
N ILE A 36 -0.10 -2.62 6.73
CA ILE A 36 0.54 -3.94 6.52
C ILE A 36 1.85 -4.12 7.29
N LYS A 37 2.43 -3.07 7.87
CA LYS A 37 3.73 -3.14 8.56
C LYS A 37 3.63 -2.71 10.02
N PRO A 38 4.37 -3.36 10.93
CA PRO A 38 4.64 -2.82 12.24
C PRO A 38 5.62 -1.64 12.10
N LEU A 39 5.11 -0.41 12.18
CA LEU A 39 5.90 0.81 12.02
C LEU A 39 6.13 1.51 13.38
N PRO A 40 7.24 2.26 13.54
CA PRO A 40 7.39 3.19 14.66
C PRO A 40 6.20 4.15 14.75
N ARG A 41 5.81 4.53 15.96
CA ARG A 41 4.60 5.34 16.22
C ARG A 41 4.57 6.64 15.41
N SER A 42 5.68 7.37 15.33
CA SER A 42 5.78 8.61 14.55
C SER A 42 5.45 8.37 13.08
N ARG A 43 6.05 7.32 12.50
CA ARG A 43 5.83 6.96 11.10
C ARG A 43 4.39 6.51 10.82
N PHE A 44 3.81 5.74 11.73
CA PHE A 44 2.40 5.37 11.64
C PHE A 44 1.49 6.60 11.70
N GLN A 45 1.74 7.55 12.61
CA GLN A 45 0.96 8.78 12.73
C GLN A 45 1.03 9.64 11.47
N GLU A 46 2.22 9.81 10.88
CA GLU A 46 2.40 10.51 9.60
C GLU A 46 1.55 9.88 8.49
N LEU A 47 1.65 8.57 8.30
CA LEU A 47 0.91 7.86 7.26
C LEU A 47 -0.60 7.88 7.52
N ARG A 48 -1.03 7.75 8.78
CA ARG A 48 -2.43 7.82 9.20
C ARG A 48 -3.05 9.17 8.80
N VAL A 49 -2.35 10.27 9.06
CA VAL A 49 -2.80 11.61 8.66
C VAL A 49 -2.82 11.75 7.14
N LYS A 50 -1.78 11.28 6.43
CA LYS A 50 -1.74 11.31 4.95
C LYS A 50 -2.87 10.51 4.29
N ILE A 51 -3.36 9.44 4.93
CA ILE A 51 -4.51 8.65 4.46
C ILE A 51 -5.86 9.36 4.71
N GLY A 52 -5.87 10.43 5.52
CA GLY A 52 -7.08 11.21 5.83
C GLY A 52 -7.78 10.78 7.12
N VAL A 53 -7.15 9.93 7.95
CA VAL A 53 -7.72 9.54 9.25
C VAL A 53 -7.43 10.62 10.28
N SER A 54 -8.45 11.42 10.60
CA SER A 54 -8.43 12.42 11.67
C SER A 54 -9.04 11.87 12.96
N SER A 55 -8.66 12.43 14.10
CA SER A 55 -9.39 12.22 15.35
C SER A 55 -10.63 13.11 15.32
N GLY A 56 -11.73 12.57 14.79
CA GLY A 56 -13.04 13.20 14.97
C GLY A 56 -13.49 13.03 16.40
N THR A 57 -13.94 14.11 17.05
CA THR A 57 -14.92 13.99 18.13
C THR A 57 -16.20 13.45 17.49
N PRO A 58 -16.78 12.33 18.00
CA PRO A 58 -18.07 11.89 17.53
C PRO A 58 -19.08 13.03 17.75
N SER A 59 -19.79 13.42 16.68
CA SER A 59 -20.92 14.34 16.76
C SER A 59 -22.14 13.61 17.34
#